data_AF-A0A7X8QVY1-F1
#
_entry.id   AF-A0A7X8QVY1-F1
#
_cell.length_a   1.000
_cell.length_b   1.000
_cell.length_c   1.000
_cell.angle_alpha   90.00
_cell.angle_beta   90.00
_cell.angle_gamma   90.00
#
_symmetry.space_group_name_H-M   'P 1'
#
loop_
_entity.id
_entity.type
_entity.pdbx_description
1 polymer ?
#
loop_
_entity_poly.entity_id
_entity_poly.type
_entity_poly.pdbx_seq_one_letter_code
_entity_poly.pdbx_strand_id
1 'polypeptide(L)'
;MKDNVGRGRWATKSGFVLAAAGSAVGLGNLWKFPYMAGENGGAAFVLVYLVILVLIGMTVMLAELTVGRHTQLDALGAYKKLSAKWAWVGGMGVLCAFFIMAFYTVVGGWAIKYFVASLTNAVASIDFVGFITAPAEPLVYTLVFCLLTWVIVYFGIGGGIEKASKIMMPLLFIFIVIIAIRSCTLPGAGAGL
;
A
#
# COMPACT_ATOMS: atom_id res chain seq x y z
N MET A 1 -24.52 26.91 -7.12
CA MET A 1 -23.36 26.06 -6.79
C MET A 1 -22.57 26.80 -5.73
N LYS A 2 -22.61 26.37 -4.47
CA LYS A 2 -21.80 26.97 -3.40
C LYS A 2 -20.41 26.35 -3.47
N ASP A 3 -19.40 27.16 -3.77
CA ASP A 3 -18.01 26.75 -3.69
C ASP A 3 -17.69 26.37 -2.24
N ASN A 4 -17.49 25.06 -2.02
CA ASN A 4 -17.10 24.53 -0.71
C ASN A 4 -15.67 24.94 -0.40
N VAL A 5 -15.53 25.82 0.58
CA VAL A 5 -14.30 26.09 1.33
C VAL A 5 -13.69 24.75 1.79
N GLY A 6 -12.44 24.45 1.38
CA GLY A 6 -11.57 23.51 2.10
C GLY A 6 -11.32 22.09 1.56
N ARG A 7 -11.80 21.68 0.37
CA ARG A 7 -11.50 20.33 -0.15
C ARG A 7 -10.13 20.27 -0.85
N GLY A 8 -9.24 19.41 -0.37
CA GLY A 8 -7.94 19.15 -1.02
C GLY A 8 -8.09 18.71 -2.48
N ARG A 9 -7.21 19.21 -3.35
CA ARG A 9 -7.12 18.82 -4.77
C ARG A 9 -5.70 18.39 -5.08
N TRP A 10 -5.56 17.52 -6.09
CA TRP A 10 -4.28 17.20 -6.70
C TRP A 10 -3.72 18.43 -7.40
N ALA A 11 -2.45 18.74 -7.15
CA ALA A 11 -1.74 19.81 -7.83
C ALA A 11 -1.37 19.41 -9.27
N THR A 12 -1.04 18.13 -9.50
CA THR A 12 -0.73 17.63 -10.86
C THR A 12 -1.41 16.30 -11.19
N LYS A 13 -1.62 16.06 -12.50
CA LYS A 13 -2.08 14.75 -13.02
C LYS A 13 -1.13 13.61 -12.63
N SER A 14 0.18 13.86 -12.72
CA SER A 14 1.21 12.91 -12.30
C SER A 14 1.15 12.61 -10.80
N GLY A 15 0.80 13.60 -9.97
CA GLY A 15 0.59 13.43 -8.54
C GLY A 15 -0.54 12.46 -8.24
N PHE A 16 -1.68 12.60 -8.93
CA PHE A 16 -2.78 11.64 -8.83
C PHE A 16 -2.36 10.22 -9.24
N VAL A 17 -1.68 10.06 -10.38
CA VAL A 17 -1.26 8.74 -10.87
C VAL A 17 -0.25 8.08 -9.93
N LEU A 18 0.74 8.82 -9.45
CA LEU A 18 1.75 8.29 -8.51
C LEU A 18 1.15 7.96 -7.15
N ALA A 19 0.17 8.73 -6.67
CA ALA A 19 -0.55 8.41 -5.45
C ALA A 19 -1.45 7.17 -5.61
N ALA A 20 -2.13 7.03 -6.74
CA ALA A 20 -2.91 5.83 -7.06
C ALA A 20 -2.01 4.59 -7.17
N ALA A 21 -0.87 4.71 -7.85
CA ALA A 21 0.13 3.66 -7.93
C ALA A 21 0.70 3.31 -6.55
N GLY A 22 1.03 4.31 -5.72
CA GLY A 22 1.50 4.09 -4.34
C GLY A 22 0.45 3.49 -3.41
N SER A 23 -0.84 3.72 -3.66
CA SER A 23 -1.92 3.04 -2.94
C SER A 23 -2.05 1.56 -3.32
N ALA A 24 -1.66 1.19 -4.54
CA ALA A 24 -1.72 -0.18 -5.04
C ALA A 24 -0.44 -0.97 -4.75
N VAL A 25 0.73 -0.32 -4.82
CA VAL A 25 2.04 -0.94 -4.60
C VAL A 25 2.45 -0.76 -3.14
N GLY A 26 2.55 -1.86 -2.40
CA GLY A 26 2.99 -1.81 -0.99
C GLY A 26 3.49 -3.14 -0.45
N LEU A 27 3.38 -3.33 0.86
CA LEU A 27 3.83 -4.53 1.59
C LEU A 27 3.18 -5.81 1.05
N GLY A 28 1.95 -5.72 0.54
CA GLY A 28 1.26 -6.86 -0.09
C GLY A 28 2.04 -7.43 -1.28
N ASN A 29 2.61 -6.57 -2.13
CA ASN A 29 3.41 -6.98 -3.29
C ASN A 29 4.80 -7.48 -2.90
N LEU A 30 5.38 -6.95 -1.82
CA LEU A 30 6.77 -7.25 -1.43
C LEU A 30 6.90 -8.49 -0.55
N TRP A 31 5.89 -8.81 0.26
CA TRP A 31 5.92 -9.95 1.17
C TRP A 31 4.85 -10.99 0.85
N LYS A 32 3.57 -10.57 0.83
CA LYS A 32 2.45 -11.52 0.73
C LYS A 32 2.39 -12.20 -0.63
N PHE A 33 2.59 -11.44 -1.72
CA PHE A 33 2.54 -12.00 -3.07
C PHE A 33 3.63 -13.06 -3.32
N PRO A 34 4.93 -12.81 -3.06
CA PRO A 34 5.95 -13.84 -3.22
C PRO A 34 5.71 -15.07 -2.36
N TYR A 35 5.27 -14.89 -1.10
CA TYR A 35 4.93 -16.00 -0.21
C TYR A 35 3.80 -16.86 -0.79
N MET A 36 2.69 -16.24 -1.20
CA MET A 36 1.57 -16.97 -1.80
C MET A 36 1.96 -17.64 -3.12
N ALA A 37 2.74 -16.97 -3.97
CA ALA A 37 3.21 -17.56 -5.22
C ALA A 37 4.09 -18.79 -4.96
N GLY A 38 5.02 -18.71 -4.00
CA GLY A 38 5.87 -19.84 -3.61
C GLY A 38 5.08 -21.04 -3.10
N GLU A 39 4.12 -20.81 -2.20
CA GLU A 39 3.31 -21.89 -1.58
C GLU A 39 2.26 -22.49 -2.54
N ASN A 40 1.82 -21.76 -3.58
CA ASN A 40 0.70 -22.16 -4.45
C ASN A 40 1.13 -22.57 -5.87
N GLY A 41 2.34 -23.10 -6.04
CA GLY A 41 2.79 -23.65 -7.34
C GLY A 41 3.41 -22.63 -8.30
N GLY A 42 3.95 -21.53 -7.77
CA GLY A 42 4.82 -20.59 -8.50
C GLY A 42 4.16 -19.99 -9.73
N ALA A 43 4.71 -20.32 -10.90
CA ALA A 43 4.27 -19.77 -12.18
C ALA A 43 2.79 -20.04 -12.50
N ALA A 44 2.24 -21.18 -12.08
CA ALA A 44 0.81 -21.50 -12.30
C ALA A 44 -0.10 -20.53 -11.53
N PHE A 45 0.24 -20.23 -10.27
CA PHE A 45 -0.45 -19.22 -9.47
C PHE A 45 -0.36 -17.84 -10.12
N VAL A 46 0.84 -17.45 -10.58
CA VAL A 46 1.05 -16.15 -11.22
C VAL A 46 0.20 -16.00 -12.48
N LEU A 47 0.09 -17.03 -13.32
CA LEU A 47 -0.74 -17.00 -14.52
C LEU A 47 -2.22 -16.76 -14.20
N VAL A 48 -2.77 -17.54 -13.26
CA VAL A 48 -4.17 -17.38 -12.83
C VAL A 48 -4.39 -16.01 -12.19
N TYR A 49 -3.45 -15.55 -11.37
CA TYR A 49 -3.45 -14.22 -10.77
C TYR A 49 -3.53 -13.11 -11.82
N LEU A 50 -2.74 -13.18 -12.90
CA LEU A 50 -2.74 -12.19 -13.96
C LEU A 50 -4.06 -12.16 -14.74
N VAL A 51 -4.67 -13.32 -15.01
CA VAL A 51 -5.99 -13.40 -15.66
C VAL A 51 -7.05 -12.73 -14.80
N ILE A 52 -7.08 -13.05 -13.50
CA ILE A 52 -8.03 -12.44 -12.55
C ILE A 52 -7.78 -10.93 -12.42
N LEU A 53 -6.52 -10.49 -12.39
CA LEU A 53 -6.16 -9.07 -12.30
C LEU A 53 -6.69 -8.28 -13.48
N VAL A 54 -6.55 -8.81 -14.70
CA VAL A 54 -7.04 -8.13 -15.92
C VAL A 54 -8.57 -8.11 -15.96
N LEU A 55 -9.24 -9.22 -15.64
CA LEU A 55 -10.69 -9.34 -15.76
C LEU A 55 -11.45 -8.64 -14.63
N ILE A 56 -11.01 -8.81 -13.39
CA ILE A 56 -11.70 -8.31 -12.19
C ILE A 56 -11.01 -7.06 -11.65
N GLY A 57 -9.69 -7.09 -11.52
CA GLY A 57 -8.93 -5.96 -10.95
C GLY A 57 -9.11 -4.67 -11.75
N MET A 58 -8.89 -4.71 -13.07
CA MET A 58 -9.04 -3.52 -13.90
C MET A 58 -10.49 -3.02 -13.98
N THR A 59 -11.48 -3.91 -14.06
CA THR A 59 -12.89 -3.52 -14.16
C THR A 59 -13.37 -2.82 -12.89
N VAL A 60 -13.04 -3.39 -11.72
CA VAL A 60 -13.38 -2.79 -10.42
C VAL A 60 -12.64 -1.47 -10.22
N MET A 61 -11.34 -1.39 -10.53
CA MET A 61 -10.57 -0.15 -10.43
C MET A 61 -11.18 0.98 -11.28
N LEU A 62 -11.55 0.69 -12.53
CA LEU A 62 -12.17 1.69 -13.41
C LEU A 62 -13.55 2.12 -12.89
N ALA A 63 -14.33 1.20 -12.33
CA ALA A 63 -15.61 1.51 -11.72
C ALA A 63 -15.45 2.47 -10.52
N GLU A 64 -14.56 2.16 -9.58
CA GLU A 64 -14.31 2.99 -8.39
C GLU A 64 -13.79 4.38 -8.76
N LEU A 65 -12.84 4.46 -9.69
CA LEU A 65 -12.32 5.73 -10.19
C LEU A 65 -13.40 6.57 -10.88
N THR A 66 -14.29 5.94 -11.65
CA THR A 66 -15.40 6.62 -12.34
C THR A 66 -16.42 7.16 -11.34
N VAL A 67 -16.83 6.34 -10.36
CA VAL A 67 -17.76 6.73 -9.30
C VAL A 67 -17.20 7.88 -8.45
N GLY A 68 -15.95 7.78 -8.02
CA GLY A 68 -15.29 8.84 -7.25
C GLY A 68 -15.14 10.13 -8.05
N ARG A 69 -14.77 10.03 -9.34
CA ARG A 69 -14.63 11.20 -10.22
C ARG A 69 -15.97 11.88 -10.50
N HIS A 70 -17.04 11.13 -10.71
CA HIS A 70 -18.37 11.66 -10.96
C HIS A 70 -18.99 12.30 -9.71
N THR A 71 -18.87 11.64 -8.56
CA THR A 71 -19.56 12.07 -7.33
C THR A 71 -18.84 13.17 -6.58
N GLN A 72 -17.49 13.15 -6.62
CA GLN A 72 -16.61 14.09 -5.91
C GLN A 72 -16.79 14.06 -4.38
N LEU A 73 -17.17 12.91 -3.83
CA LEU A 73 -17.41 12.65 -2.41
C LEU A 73 -16.48 11.54 -1.88
N ASP A 74 -16.47 11.34 -0.56
CA ASP A 74 -15.87 10.17 0.09
C ASP A 74 -16.58 8.86 -0.31
N ALA A 75 -16.01 7.71 0.07
CA ALA A 75 -16.54 6.39 -0.33
C ALA A 75 -18.02 6.20 0.04
N LEU A 76 -18.43 6.52 1.27
CA LEU A 76 -19.83 6.38 1.70
C LEU A 76 -20.74 7.37 0.97
N GLY A 77 -20.32 8.64 0.89
CA GLY A 77 -21.05 9.69 0.19
C GLY A 77 -21.23 9.42 -1.30
N ALA A 78 -20.21 8.86 -1.96
CA ALA A 78 -20.22 8.55 -3.39
C ALA A 78 -21.30 7.52 -3.74
N TYR A 79 -21.33 6.39 -3.05
CA TYR A 79 -22.35 5.36 -3.28
C TYR A 79 -23.75 5.84 -2.89
N LYS A 80 -23.87 6.57 -1.76
CA LYS A 80 -25.15 7.13 -1.32
C LYS A 80 -25.74 8.12 -2.33
N LYS A 81 -24.89 8.92 -3.00
CA LYS A 81 -25.30 9.88 -4.03
C LYS A 81 -25.79 9.20 -5.31
N LEU A 82 -25.23 8.04 -5.67
CA LEU A 82 -25.71 7.26 -6.81
C LEU A 82 -27.05 6.58 -6.48
N SER A 83 -27.15 5.98 -5.31
CA SER A 83 -28.41 5.43 -4.80
C SER A 83 -28.28 5.12 -3.32
N ALA A 84 -29.26 5.57 -2.54
CA ALA A 84 -29.29 5.34 -1.09
C ALA A 84 -29.21 3.84 -0.72
N LYS A 85 -29.70 2.95 -1.59
CA LYS A 85 -29.63 1.48 -1.38
C LYS A 85 -28.21 0.92 -1.43
N TRP A 86 -27.26 1.64 -2.04
CA TRP A 86 -25.87 1.21 -2.21
C TRP A 86 -24.92 1.84 -1.18
N ALA A 87 -25.41 2.70 -0.29
CA ALA A 87 -24.57 3.36 0.72
C ALA A 87 -23.78 2.35 1.58
N TRP A 88 -24.36 1.18 1.87
CA TRP A 88 -23.68 0.15 2.65
C TRP A 88 -22.40 -0.37 1.99
N VAL A 89 -22.29 -0.36 0.64
CA VAL A 89 -21.06 -0.77 -0.06
C VAL A 89 -19.91 0.19 0.25
N GLY A 90 -20.18 1.49 0.20
CA GLY A 90 -19.21 2.52 0.61
C GLY A 90 -18.83 2.41 2.09
N GLY A 91 -19.81 2.15 2.95
CA GLY A 91 -19.57 1.91 4.38
C GLY A 91 -18.72 0.65 4.65
N MET A 92 -18.97 -0.43 3.91
CA MET A 92 -18.20 -1.66 3.99
C MET A 92 -16.75 -1.45 3.52
N GLY A 93 -16.54 -0.62 2.48
CA GLY A 93 -15.20 -0.24 2.04
C GLY A 93 -14.40 0.50 3.12
N VAL A 94 -15.03 1.46 3.81
CA VAL A 94 -14.40 2.18 4.94
C VAL A 94 -14.08 1.22 6.09
N LEU A 95 -15.01 0.33 6.44
CA LEU A 95 -14.82 -0.66 7.49
C LEU A 95 -13.69 -1.66 7.14
N CYS A 96 -13.62 -2.11 5.90
CA CYS A 96 -12.56 -2.97 5.40
C CYS A 96 -11.20 -2.28 5.49
N ALA A 97 -11.10 -1.02 5.04
CA ALA A 97 -9.86 -0.24 5.14
C ALA A 97 -9.41 -0.06 6.60
N PHE A 98 -10.35 0.11 7.54
CA PHE A 98 -10.05 0.19 8.97
C PHE A 98 -9.44 -1.12 9.51
N PHE A 99 -10.03 -2.27 9.19
CA PHE A 99 -9.48 -3.56 9.62
C PHE A 99 -8.15 -3.89 8.94
N ILE A 100 -7.98 -3.52 7.68
CA ILE A 100 -6.70 -3.68 6.98
C ILE A 100 -5.62 -2.87 7.69
N MET A 101 -5.91 -1.61 8.04
CA MET A 101 -4.97 -0.73 8.74
C MET A 101 -4.48 -1.35 10.07
N ALA A 102 -5.35 -2.06 10.80
CA ALA A 102 -5.02 -2.66 12.09
C ALA A 102 -3.82 -3.62 12.03
N PHE A 103 -3.73 -4.47 11.00
CA PHE A 103 -2.56 -5.35 10.84
C PHE A 103 -1.46 -4.71 9.97
N TYR A 104 -1.82 -3.86 9.01
CA TYR A 104 -0.86 -3.27 8.07
C TYR A 104 0.13 -2.34 8.79
N THR A 105 -0.33 -1.65 9.84
CA THR A 105 0.51 -0.79 10.67
C THR A 105 1.53 -1.60 11.49
N VAL A 106 1.18 -2.80 11.95
CA VAL A 106 2.09 -3.71 12.65
C VAL A 106 3.22 -4.17 11.72
N VAL A 107 2.88 -4.63 10.51
CA VAL A 107 3.88 -5.02 9.51
C VAL A 107 4.73 -3.81 9.08
N GLY A 108 4.13 -2.63 9.00
CA GLY A 108 4.84 -1.37 8.82
C GLY A 108 5.86 -1.09 9.94
N GLY A 109 5.51 -1.38 11.18
CA GLY A 109 6.43 -1.33 12.33
C GLY A 109 7.61 -2.28 12.19
N TRP A 110 7.40 -3.50 11.70
CA TRP A 110 8.50 -4.43 11.42
C TRP A 110 9.47 -3.83 10.39
N ALA A 111 8.97 -3.20 9.33
CA ALA A 111 9.81 -2.54 8.35
C ALA A 111 10.68 -1.42 8.98
N ILE A 112 10.12 -0.62 9.91
CA ILE A 112 10.89 0.39 10.64
C ILE A 112 11.98 -0.24 11.52
N LYS A 113 11.69 -1.33 12.24
CA LYS A 113 12.69 -2.07 13.05
C LYS A 113 13.88 -2.50 12.19
N TYR A 114 13.61 -3.15 11.05
CA TYR A 114 14.64 -3.61 10.14
C TYR A 114 15.39 -2.46 9.46
N PHE A 115 14.71 -1.36 9.14
CA PHE A 115 15.36 -0.15 8.64
C PHE A 115 16.36 0.42 9.66
N VAL A 116 15.96 0.58 10.93
CA VAL A 116 16.84 1.09 11.99
C VAL A 116 18.04 0.17 12.20
N ALA A 117 17.82 -1.14 12.23
CA ALA A 117 18.91 -2.11 12.36
C ALA A 117 19.86 -2.08 11.15
N SER A 118 19.37 -1.73 9.97
CA SER A 118 20.20 -1.60 8.76
C SER A 118 21.18 -0.42 8.86
N LEU A 119 20.79 0.66 9.56
CA LEU A 119 21.67 1.82 9.79
C LEU A 119 22.87 1.49 10.69
N THR A 120 22.73 0.49 11.56
CA THR A 120 23.78 0.07 12.50
C THR A 120 24.40 -1.29 12.14
N ASN A 121 24.12 -1.81 10.93
CA ASN A 121 24.55 -3.13 10.48
C ASN A 121 24.18 -4.30 11.45
N ALA A 122 23.05 -4.16 12.14
CA ALA A 122 22.55 -5.11 13.14
C ALA A 122 21.40 -5.98 12.62
N VAL A 123 21.15 -6.01 11.31
CA VAL A 123 20.03 -6.78 10.72
C VAL A 123 20.17 -8.27 11.00
N ALA A 124 21.39 -8.80 10.86
CA ALA A 124 21.66 -10.23 11.06
C ALA A 124 21.50 -10.69 12.52
N SER A 125 21.50 -9.77 13.49
CA SER A 125 21.35 -10.09 14.91
C SER A 125 19.91 -9.93 15.43
N ILE A 126 18.95 -9.59 14.55
CA ILE A 126 17.55 -9.52 14.94
C ILE A 126 16.99 -10.93 15.11
N ASP A 127 16.62 -11.29 16.34
CA ASP A 127 15.68 -12.38 16.59
C ASP A 127 14.26 -11.90 16.26
N PHE A 128 13.76 -12.29 15.09
CA PHE A 128 12.43 -11.89 14.64
C PHE A 128 11.33 -12.41 15.55
N VAL A 129 11.45 -13.65 16.04
CA VAL A 129 10.41 -14.27 16.89
C VAL A 129 10.41 -13.59 18.25
N GLY A 130 11.58 -13.39 18.85
CA GLY A 130 11.74 -12.62 20.08
C GLY A 130 11.18 -11.20 19.96
N PHE A 131 11.43 -10.54 18.82
CA PHE A 131 10.87 -9.22 18.54
C PHE A 131 9.34 -9.24 18.50
N ILE A 132 8.70 -10.05 17.64
CA ILE A 132 7.23 -10.00 17.46
C ILE A 132 6.45 -10.49 18.68
N THR A 133 7.07 -11.29 19.54
CA THR A 133 6.46 -11.80 20.78
C THR A 133 6.74 -10.91 21.99
N ALA A 134 7.66 -9.95 21.88
CA ALA A 134 7.93 -9.01 22.95
C ALA A 134 6.71 -8.12 23.24
N PRO A 135 6.43 -7.83 24.53
CA PRO A 135 5.18 -7.17 24.92
C PRO A 135 5.08 -5.70 24.49
N ALA A 136 6.20 -5.01 24.33
CA ALA A 136 6.23 -3.56 24.08
C ALA A 136 6.96 -3.17 22.80
N GLU A 137 8.02 -3.89 22.42
CA GLU A 137 8.91 -3.44 21.34
C GLU A 137 8.18 -3.31 19.98
N PRO A 138 7.38 -4.29 19.50
CA PRO A 138 6.62 -4.15 18.26
C PRO A 138 5.61 -2.98 18.30
N LEU A 139 5.04 -2.71 19.47
CA LEU A 139 4.08 -1.62 19.64
C LEU A 139 4.75 -0.27 19.45
N VAL A 140 5.97 -0.09 19.97
CA VAL A 140 6.74 1.15 19.77
C VAL A 140 6.98 1.41 18.28
N TYR A 141 7.44 0.41 17.53
CA TYR A 141 7.67 0.57 16.09
C TYR A 141 6.38 0.77 15.29
N THR A 142 5.29 0.12 15.71
CA THR A 142 3.95 0.34 15.12
C THR A 142 3.48 1.77 15.34
N LEU A 143 3.65 2.31 16.54
CA LEU A 143 3.31 3.70 16.86
C LEU A 143 4.16 4.69 16.05
N VAL A 144 5.44 4.42 15.87
CA VAL A 144 6.31 5.23 15.00
C VAL A 144 5.81 5.20 13.56
N PHE A 145 5.46 4.03 13.02
CA PHE A 145 4.89 3.91 11.67
C PHE A 145 3.57 4.68 11.52
N CYS A 146 2.67 4.57 12.51
CA CYS A 146 1.43 5.32 12.56
C CYS A 146 1.66 6.83 12.61
N LEU A 147 2.63 7.30 13.42
CA LEU A 147 2.99 8.70 13.52
C LEU A 147 3.48 9.24 12.16
N LEU A 148 4.40 8.52 11.50
CA LEU A 148 4.91 8.91 10.18
C LEU A 148 3.78 8.99 9.14
N THR A 149 2.89 8.01 9.15
CA THR A 149 1.71 8.00 8.26
C THR A 149 0.79 9.17 8.56
N TRP A 150 0.51 9.42 9.84
CA TRP A 150 -0.33 10.54 10.29
C TRP A 150 0.25 11.89 9.87
N VAL A 151 1.56 12.10 10.00
CA VAL A 151 2.23 13.34 9.57
C VAL A 151 2.00 13.60 8.07
N ILE A 152 2.14 12.58 7.22
CA ILE A 152 1.90 12.73 5.77
C ILE A 152 0.43 13.08 5.50
N VAL A 153 -0.51 12.41 6.17
CA VAL A 153 -1.94 12.66 6.00
C VAL A 153 -2.36 14.04 6.54
N TYR A 154 -1.73 14.50 7.63
CA TYR A 154 -2.00 15.79 8.26
C TYR A 154 -1.77 16.97 7.30
N PHE A 155 -0.76 16.90 6.44
CA PHE A 155 -0.51 17.90 5.40
C PHE A 155 -1.45 17.82 4.18
N GLY A 156 -2.42 16.90 4.20
CA GLY A 156 -3.45 16.76 3.17
C GLY A 156 -2.93 16.26 1.81
N ILE A 157 -3.80 16.35 0.80
CA ILE A 157 -3.57 15.74 -0.52
C ILE A 157 -2.37 16.36 -1.24
N GLY A 158 -2.40 17.68 -1.51
CA GLY A 158 -1.33 18.34 -2.26
C GLY A 158 -0.07 18.61 -1.42
N GLY A 159 -0.24 18.85 -0.12
CA GLY A 159 0.84 19.22 0.80
C GLY A 159 1.64 18.03 1.32
N GLY A 160 1.00 16.88 1.52
CA GLY A 160 1.59 15.66 2.07
C GLY A 160 1.62 14.51 1.06
N ILE A 161 0.45 13.93 0.78
CA ILE A 161 0.33 12.69 0.00
C ILE A 161 1.00 12.80 -1.36
N GLU A 162 0.68 13.84 -2.14
CA GLU A 162 1.23 14.02 -3.48
C GLU A 162 2.75 14.21 -3.48
N LYS A 163 3.29 14.98 -2.52
CA LYS A 163 4.74 15.20 -2.40
C LYS A 163 5.46 13.91 -2.01
N ALA A 164 4.92 13.19 -1.04
CA ALA A 164 5.47 11.91 -0.61
C ALA A 164 5.47 10.90 -1.77
N SER A 165 4.33 10.71 -2.46
CA SER A 165 4.21 9.77 -3.58
C SER A 165 5.14 10.12 -4.75
N LYS A 166 5.36 11.41 -5.04
CA LYS A 166 6.28 11.84 -6.12
C LYS A 166 7.74 11.44 -5.88
N ILE A 167 8.14 11.25 -4.63
CA ILE A 167 9.50 10.88 -4.25
C ILE A 167 9.57 9.37 -3.99
N MET A 168 8.69 8.85 -3.14
CA MET A 168 8.74 7.48 -2.64
C MET A 168 8.46 6.45 -3.74
N MET A 169 7.53 6.71 -4.68
CA MET A 169 7.22 5.72 -5.72
C MET A 169 8.39 5.51 -6.71
N PRO A 170 8.98 6.56 -7.30
CA PRO A 170 10.15 6.38 -8.16
C PRO A 170 11.32 5.70 -7.42
N LEU A 171 11.58 6.08 -6.17
CA LEU A 171 12.63 5.44 -5.36
C LEU A 171 12.36 3.96 -5.13
N LEU A 172 11.13 3.59 -4.77
CA LEU A 172 10.73 2.20 -4.59
C LEU A 172 10.96 1.40 -5.88
N PHE A 173 10.55 1.94 -7.02
CA PHE A 173 10.74 1.28 -8.31
C PHE A 173 12.23 1.05 -8.62
N ILE A 174 13.08 2.07 -8.41
CA ILE A 174 14.52 1.96 -8.60
C ILE A 174 15.12 0.87 -7.70
N PHE A 175 14.75 0.84 -6.41
CA PHE A 175 15.24 -0.19 -5.49
C PHE A 175 14.78 -1.59 -5.87
N ILE A 176 13.53 -1.77 -6.30
CA ILE A 176 13.03 -3.06 -6.78
C ILE A 176 13.84 -3.54 -8.00
N VAL A 177 14.12 -2.65 -8.96
CA VAL A 177 14.92 -3.01 -10.14
C VAL A 177 16.34 -3.42 -9.74
N ILE A 178 17.00 -2.67 -8.85
CA ILE A 178 18.34 -3.00 -8.36
C ILE A 178 18.34 -4.36 -7.68
N ILE A 179 17.37 -4.62 -6.80
CA ILE A 179 17.24 -5.89 -6.08
C ILE A 179 16.97 -7.02 -7.07
N ALA A 180 16.07 -6.85 -8.04
CA ALA A 180 15.76 -7.87 -9.04
C ALA A 180 17.00 -8.25 -9.87
N ILE A 181 17.76 -7.26 -10.36
CA ILE A 181 19.02 -7.51 -11.07
C ILE A 181 19.98 -8.27 -10.17
N ARG A 182 20.17 -7.83 -8.92
CA ARG A 182 21.09 -8.49 -8.01
C ARG A 182 20.66 -9.94 -7.72
N SER A 183 19.37 -10.18 -7.49
CA SER A 183 18.81 -11.51 -7.27
C SER A 183 19.06 -12.45 -8.45
N CYS A 184 18.92 -11.97 -9.69
CA CYS A 184 19.21 -12.78 -10.89
C CYS A 184 20.69 -13.09 -11.09
N THR A 185 21.60 -12.30 -10.49
CA THR A 185 23.06 -12.52 -10.56
C THR A 185 23.61 -13.38 -9.43
N LEU A 186 22.78 -13.76 -8.45
CA LEU A 186 23.22 -14.61 -7.34
C LEU A 186 23.25 -16.09 -7.75
N PRO A 187 24.16 -16.89 -7.17
CA PRO A 187 24.14 -18.34 -7.34
C PRO A 187 22.79 -18.92 -6.94
N GLY A 188 22.25 -19.84 -7.74
CA GLY A 188 20.94 -20.47 -7.50
C GLY A 188 19.73 -19.72 -8.10
N ALA A 189 19.92 -18.54 -8.70
CA ALA A 189 18.84 -17.78 -9.32
C ALA A 189 18.06 -18.57 -10.38
N GLY A 190 18.75 -19.42 -11.16
CA GLY A 190 18.12 -20.22 -12.21
C GLY A 190 17.08 -21.23 -11.72
N ALA A 191 17.11 -21.64 -10.44
CA ALA A 191 16.09 -22.51 -9.87
C ALA A 191 14.82 -21.76 -9.43
N GLY A 192 14.91 -20.43 -9.27
CA GLY A 192 13.78 -19.58 -8.87
C GLY A 192 13.11 -18.81 -10.01
N LEU A 193 13.70 -18.81 -11.22
CA LEU A 193 13.14 -18.24 -12.45
C LEU A 193 12.26 -19.26 -13.17
#